data_AF-A0A7W1NMH5-F1
#
_entry.id   AF-A0A7W1NMH5-F1
#
_cell.length_a   1.000
_cell.length_b   1.000
_cell.length_c   1.000
_cell.angle_alpha   90.00
_cell.angle_beta   90.00
_cell.angle_gamma   90.00
#
_symmetry.space_group_name_H-M   'P 1'
#
loop_
_entity.id
_entity.type
_entity.pdbx_description
1 polymer ?
#
loop_
_entity_poly.entity_id
_entity_poly.type
_entity_poly.pdbx_seq_one_letter_code
_entity_poly.pdbx_strand_id
1 'polypeptide(L)'
;MANLSRRTILKGSALFGGGAFLTFNQVFGFSRVMGQAVKDDDTQTIINLASTAELFATTHYLAAINGAADMKLDAKQIEYLKAGFLAEQDHLELLMSLGAKPVVTEFYVPEKLFSDKALFAAVTEVAETAFVGAYLAATRAFSNAGAPQFAVTATQIAAVEAEHRALARQIGGLLPNNISYAQYTLQNVSDAVPVLQPFLDGKPADDSLGKFVGPVKPPTAGDIAKVRAEAAALKYDETVKPYAAIAAAMATPETTPAAAMASGACMVMASSDVNIRADASTTSASMGSLGAGKSMATDGMKTGADGKVWYRVTGGGFVRSDVVKTSGDCTALPSV
;
A
#
# COMPACT_ATOMS: atom_id res chain seq x y z
N MET A 1 -28.13 -48.12 -23.02
CA MET A 1 -27.58 -46.75 -23.03
C MET A 1 -27.95 -46.09 -21.72
N ALA A 2 -27.02 -46.10 -20.75
CA ALA A 2 -27.27 -45.53 -19.42
C ALA A 2 -27.03 -44.02 -19.47
N ASN A 3 -28.03 -43.24 -19.09
CA ASN A 3 -27.95 -41.77 -18.99
C ASN A 3 -26.95 -41.39 -17.89
N LEU A 4 -25.73 -41.04 -18.28
CA LEU A 4 -24.76 -40.41 -17.40
C LEU A 4 -25.26 -38.99 -17.08
N SER A 5 -25.73 -38.81 -15.86
CA SER A 5 -26.08 -37.49 -15.32
C SER A 5 -24.84 -36.60 -15.27
N ARG A 6 -24.97 -35.35 -15.74
CA ARG A 6 -23.94 -34.30 -15.71
C ARG A 6 -23.28 -34.13 -14.32
N ARG A 7 -23.97 -34.55 -13.25
CA ARG A 7 -23.49 -34.48 -11.86
C ARG A 7 -22.36 -35.47 -11.53
N THR A 8 -22.24 -36.57 -12.25
CA THR A 8 -21.19 -37.58 -12.00
C THR A 8 -19.88 -37.23 -12.71
N ILE A 9 -19.96 -36.54 -13.85
CA ILE A 9 -18.78 -36.10 -14.61
C ILE A 9 -18.02 -35.00 -13.86
N LEU A 10 -18.72 -34.09 -13.17
CA LEU A 10 -18.10 -33.02 -12.36
C LEU A 10 -17.41 -33.52 -11.08
N LYS A 11 -17.74 -34.71 -10.58
CA LYS A 11 -17.07 -35.30 -9.41
C LYS A 11 -15.82 -36.12 -9.79
N GLY A 12 -15.76 -36.63 -11.03
CA GLY A 12 -14.65 -37.47 -11.49
C GLY A 12 -13.44 -36.69 -12.00
N SER A 13 -13.62 -35.44 -12.45
CA SER A 13 -12.56 -34.59 -13.00
C SER A 13 -11.79 -33.76 -11.95
N ALA A 14 -12.18 -33.80 -10.68
CA ALA A 14 -11.52 -33.05 -9.60
C ALA A 14 -10.29 -33.76 -9.00
N LEU A 15 -10.04 -35.03 -9.34
CA LEU A 15 -9.08 -35.86 -8.58
C LEU A 15 -7.81 -36.27 -9.33
N PHE A 16 -7.71 -36.10 -10.64
CA PHE A 16 -6.51 -36.51 -11.38
C PHE A 16 -6.18 -35.55 -12.53
N GLY A 17 -5.22 -34.66 -12.29
CA GLY A 17 -4.56 -33.85 -13.31
C GLY A 17 -5.03 -32.40 -13.40
N GLY A 18 -4.29 -31.48 -12.78
CA GLY A 18 -4.24 -30.06 -13.21
C GLY A 18 -5.43 -29.15 -12.89
N GLY A 19 -6.28 -29.47 -11.90
CA GLY A 19 -7.48 -28.69 -11.62
C GLY A 19 -7.75 -28.48 -10.13
N ALA A 20 -7.03 -27.54 -9.51
CA ALA A 20 -7.46 -26.89 -8.27
C ALA A 20 -7.47 -25.36 -8.48
N PHE A 21 -7.92 -24.90 -9.65
CA PHE A 21 -8.58 -23.60 -9.70
C PHE A 21 -9.99 -23.81 -9.12
N LEU A 22 -10.08 -23.81 -7.79
CA LEU A 22 -11.22 -23.15 -7.18
C LEU A 22 -11.13 -21.71 -7.68
N THR A 23 -11.75 -21.44 -8.82
CA THR A 23 -11.77 -20.08 -9.35
C THR A 23 -12.37 -19.22 -8.26
N PHE A 24 -11.70 -18.13 -7.89
CA PHE A 24 -12.10 -17.19 -6.85
C PHE A 24 -13.61 -16.86 -6.87
N ASN A 25 -14.22 -16.85 -8.07
CA ASN A 25 -15.65 -16.70 -8.30
C ASN A 25 -16.57 -17.80 -7.73
N GLN A 26 -16.13 -19.06 -7.69
CA GLN A 26 -16.94 -20.19 -7.25
C GLN A 26 -17.02 -20.33 -5.72
N VAL A 27 -16.03 -19.81 -4.99
CA VAL A 27 -16.00 -19.88 -3.52
C VAL A 27 -16.47 -18.56 -2.88
N PHE A 28 -16.21 -17.42 -3.52
CA PHE A 28 -16.44 -16.09 -2.89
C PHE A 28 -17.33 -15.14 -3.71
N GLY A 29 -17.96 -15.60 -4.80
CA GLY A 29 -19.14 -14.91 -5.37
C GLY A 29 -18.90 -13.54 -6.01
N PHE A 30 -17.77 -13.30 -6.67
CA PHE A 30 -17.56 -12.05 -7.39
C PHE A 30 -18.25 -12.01 -8.75
N SER A 31 -19.14 -11.04 -8.91
CA SER A 31 -19.61 -10.59 -10.21
C SER A 31 -19.82 -9.08 -10.14
N ARG A 32 -18.78 -8.31 -10.42
CA ARG A 32 -18.94 -6.88 -10.74
C ARG A 32 -18.20 -6.55 -12.03
N VAL A 33 -18.98 -5.98 -12.95
CA VAL A 33 -18.56 -5.48 -14.25
C VAL A 33 -17.68 -4.26 -14.04
N MET A 34 -16.39 -4.40 -14.38
CA MET A 34 -15.48 -3.27 -14.59
C MET A 34 -16.15 -2.28 -15.56
N GLY A 35 -16.53 -1.08 -15.11
CA GLY A 35 -17.05 -0.03 -16.00
C GLY A 35 -18.16 0.89 -15.48
N GLN A 36 -18.71 0.69 -14.27
CA GLN A 36 -19.60 1.68 -13.66
C GLN A 36 -18.81 2.64 -12.75
N ALA A 37 -19.09 3.95 -12.87
CA ALA A 37 -18.50 4.98 -12.01
C ALA A 37 -19.05 4.83 -10.58
N VAL A 38 -18.31 4.11 -9.74
CA VAL A 38 -18.52 4.07 -8.29
C VAL A 38 -17.64 5.16 -7.68
N LYS A 39 -18.19 5.94 -6.73
CA LYS A 39 -17.41 6.94 -6.00
C LYS A 39 -16.27 6.24 -5.25
N ASP A 40 -15.06 6.79 -5.35
CA ASP A 40 -13.90 6.29 -4.62
C ASP A 40 -14.13 6.41 -3.09
N ASP A 41 -13.62 5.44 -2.32
CA ASP A 41 -13.56 5.54 -0.87
C ASP A 41 -12.73 6.78 -0.47
N ASP A 42 -13.16 7.49 0.58
CA ASP A 42 -12.34 8.57 1.15
C ASP A 42 -11.13 7.99 1.92
N THR A 43 -10.14 8.85 2.20
CA THR A 43 -8.90 8.44 2.89
C THR A 43 -9.16 7.77 4.24
N GLN A 44 -10.11 8.25 5.04
CA GLN A 44 -10.36 7.67 6.36
C GLN A 44 -10.99 6.27 6.23
N THR A 45 -11.90 6.10 5.28
CA THR A 45 -12.48 4.80 4.95
C THR A 45 -11.39 3.82 4.50
N ILE A 46 -10.51 4.24 3.59
CA ILE A 46 -9.37 3.43 3.12
C ILE A 46 -8.50 2.96 4.28
N ILE A 47 -8.01 3.89 5.12
CA ILE A 47 -7.05 3.51 6.17
C ILE A 47 -7.69 2.71 7.31
N ASN A 48 -8.98 2.93 7.62
CA ASN A 48 -9.70 2.12 8.61
C ASN A 48 -9.85 0.67 8.15
N LEU A 49 -10.27 0.47 6.89
CA LEU A 49 -10.42 -0.87 6.32
C LEU A 49 -9.07 -1.57 6.16
N ALA A 50 -8.05 -0.86 5.66
CA ALA A 50 -6.69 -1.38 5.61
C ALA A 50 -6.19 -1.79 7.00
N SER A 51 -6.35 -0.96 8.03
CA SER A 51 -5.92 -1.32 9.39
C SER A 51 -6.67 -2.53 9.98
N THR A 52 -7.88 -2.80 9.49
CA THR A 52 -8.63 -4.01 9.86
C THR A 52 -8.05 -5.24 9.19
N ALA A 53 -7.68 -5.12 7.91
CA ALA A 53 -6.99 -6.17 7.17
C ALA A 53 -5.61 -6.47 7.79
N GLU A 54 -4.81 -5.45 8.12
CA GLU A 54 -3.50 -5.64 8.75
C GLU A 54 -3.61 -6.24 10.16
N LEU A 55 -4.62 -5.87 10.94
CA LEU A 55 -4.87 -6.49 12.24
C LEU A 55 -5.29 -7.96 12.09
N PHE A 56 -6.07 -8.30 11.05
CA PHE A 56 -6.33 -9.69 10.70
C PHE A 56 -5.05 -10.42 10.30
N ALA A 57 -4.23 -9.83 9.45
CA ALA A 57 -3.00 -10.42 8.92
C ALA A 57 -1.99 -10.70 10.04
N THR A 58 -1.71 -9.72 10.90
CA THR A 58 -0.85 -9.91 12.09
C THR A 58 -1.38 -11.00 13.02
N THR A 59 -2.70 -11.07 13.23
CA THR A 59 -3.35 -12.14 14.00
C THR A 59 -3.16 -13.52 13.34
N HIS A 60 -3.35 -13.58 12.02
CA HIS A 60 -3.23 -14.78 11.20
C HIS A 60 -1.78 -15.31 11.18
N TYR A 61 -0.79 -14.45 10.93
CA TYR A 61 0.62 -14.85 10.93
C TYR A 61 1.09 -15.30 12.31
N LEU A 62 0.71 -14.62 13.39
CA LEU A 62 1.08 -15.07 14.75
C LEU A 62 0.47 -16.43 15.07
N ALA A 63 -0.80 -16.65 14.73
CA ALA A 63 -1.46 -17.94 14.92
C ALA A 63 -0.81 -19.04 14.06
N ALA A 64 -0.39 -18.73 12.84
CA ALA A 64 0.35 -19.65 11.97
C ALA A 64 1.74 -20.00 12.51
N ILE A 65 2.49 -19.03 13.06
CA ILE A 65 3.76 -19.27 13.75
C ILE A 65 3.56 -20.25 14.91
N ASN A 66 2.51 -20.06 15.70
CA ASN A 66 2.19 -20.94 16.83
C ASN A 66 1.73 -22.33 16.38
N GLY A 67 1.02 -22.44 15.26
CA GLY A 67 0.56 -23.71 14.65
C GLY A 67 1.60 -24.39 13.74
N ALA A 68 2.80 -23.84 13.61
CA ALA A 68 3.80 -24.31 12.65
C ALA A 68 4.17 -25.79 12.82
N ALA A 69 4.22 -26.28 14.07
CA ALA A 69 4.51 -27.68 14.37
C ALA A 69 3.41 -28.62 13.87
N ASP A 70 2.14 -28.26 14.09
CA ASP A 70 0.98 -29.05 13.68
C ASP A 70 0.88 -29.10 12.15
N MET A 71 1.15 -27.98 11.48
CA MET A 71 1.25 -27.88 10.03
C MET A 71 2.52 -28.54 9.46
N LYS A 72 3.48 -28.96 10.31
CA LYS A 72 4.78 -29.52 9.90
C LYS A 72 5.53 -28.58 8.96
N LEU A 73 5.58 -27.30 9.30
CA LEU A 73 6.34 -26.30 8.55
C LEU A 73 7.85 -26.49 8.78
N ASP A 74 8.64 -26.33 7.72
CA ASP A 74 10.10 -26.32 7.85
C ASP A 74 10.63 -25.00 8.41
N ALA A 75 11.92 -24.96 8.74
CA ALA A 75 12.54 -23.79 9.34
C ALA A 75 12.43 -22.53 8.47
N LYS A 76 12.54 -22.65 7.13
CA LYS A 76 12.46 -21.51 6.22
C LYS A 76 11.04 -21.00 6.07
N GLN A 77 10.06 -21.90 6.09
CA GLN A 77 8.65 -21.52 6.15
C GLN A 77 8.34 -20.75 7.43
N ILE A 78 8.88 -21.17 8.58
CA ILE A 78 8.70 -20.47 9.86
C ILE A 78 9.40 -19.11 9.87
N GLU A 79 10.63 -19.02 9.37
CA GLU A 79 11.35 -17.75 9.22
C GLU A 79 10.54 -16.77 8.37
N TYR A 80 9.96 -17.24 7.26
CA TYR A 80 9.07 -16.43 6.43
C TYR A 80 7.83 -15.97 7.22
N LEU A 81 7.12 -16.85 7.92
CA LEU A 81 5.93 -16.45 8.67
C LEU A 81 6.25 -15.35 9.71
N LYS A 82 7.44 -15.38 10.31
CA LYS A 82 7.91 -14.32 11.20
C LYS A 82 8.20 -13.02 10.46
N ALA A 83 8.85 -13.09 9.29
CA ALA A 83 9.08 -11.91 8.46
C ALA A 83 7.78 -11.29 7.94
N GLY A 84 6.81 -12.13 7.53
CA GLY A 84 5.45 -11.71 7.18
C GLY A 84 4.77 -11.02 8.35
N PHE A 85 4.76 -11.64 9.55
CA PHE A 85 4.24 -10.99 10.76
C PHE A 85 4.83 -9.59 11.01
N LEU A 86 6.15 -9.43 10.83
CA LEU A 86 6.81 -8.13 11.01
C LEU A 86 6.36 -7.10 9.96
N ALA A 87 6.20 -7.50 8.70
CA ALA A 87 5.71 -6.63 7.64
C ALA A 87 4.28 -6.14 7.93
N GLU A 88 3.36 -7.05 8.24
CA GLU A 88 1.97 -6.67 8.55
C GLU A 88 1.88 -5.81 9.82
N GLN A 89 2.75 -6.06 10.78
CA GLN A 89 2.83 -5.25 11.99
C GLN A 89 3.33 -3.83 11.68
N ASP A 90 4.31 -3.68 10.79
CA ASP A 90 4.78 -2.37 10.32
C ASP A 90 3.71 -1.65 9.48
N HIS A 91 2.96 -2.37 8.65
CA HIS A 91 1.81 -1.84 7.90
C HIS A 91 0.72 -1.32 8.86
N LEU A 92 0.34 -2.13 9.86
CA LEU A 92 -0.64 -1.77 10.87
C LEU A 92 -0.20 -0.53 11.66
N GLU A 93 1.04 -0.49 12.14
CA GLU A 93 1.59 0.63 12.90
C GLU A 93 1.62 1.92 12.08
N LEU A 94 2.00 1.82 10.80
CA LEU A 94 1.90 2.95 9.86
C LEU A 94 0.47 3.47 9.79
N LEU A 95 -0.51 2.61 9.50
CA LEU A 95 -1.90 3.02 9.34
C LEU A 95 -2.46 3.63 10.63
N MET A 96 -2.19 3.01 11.78
CA MET A 96 -2.58 3.54 13.09
C MET A 96 -1.93 4.91 13.36
N SER A 97 -0.68 5.12 12.97
CA SER A 97 -0.01 6.43 13.09
C SER A 97 -0.68 7.53 12.27
N LEU A 98 -1.35 7.16 11.17
CA LEU A 98 -2.14 8.06 10.33
C LEU A 98 -3.57 8.29 10.85
N GLY A 99 -3.90 7.75 12.04
CA GLY A 99 -5.22 7.90 12.66
C GLY A 99 -6.24 6.86 12.22
N ALA A 100 -5.81 5.77 11.60
CA ALA A 100 -6.69 4.65 11.29
C ALA A 100 -7.27 4.03 12.57
N LYS A 101 -8.50 3.54 12.46
CA LYS A 101 -9.17 2.76 13.48
C LYS A 101 -9.71 1.49 12.83
N PRO A 102 -9.21 0.30 13.22
CA PRO A 102 -9.80 -0.95 12.77
C PRO A 102 -11.31 -0.96 13.04
N VAL A 103 -12.10 -1.38 12.06
CA VAL A 103 -13.56 -1.40 12.18
C VAL A 103 -14.06 -2.60 12.98
N VAL A 104 -13.25 -3.67 13.03
CA VAL A 104 -13.38 -4.79 13.96
C VAL A 104 -12.01 -5.19 14.48
N THR A 105 -11.97 -5.92 15.60
CA THR A 105 -10.73 -6.42 16.23
C THR A 105 -10.79 -7.90 16.60
N GLU A 106 -11.92 -8.55 16.26
CA GLU A 106 -12.18 -9.96 16.51
C GLU A 106 -12.34 -10.67 15.17
N PHE A 107 -11.65 -11.80 14.99
CA PHE A 107 -11.65 -12.54 13.73
C PHE A 107 -11.90 -14.02 13.94
N TYR A 108 -12.58 -14.63 12.97
CA TYR A 108 -12.97 -16.03 12.96
C TYR A 108 -12.28 -16.73 11.80
N VAL A 109 -11.92 -17.99 11.98
CA VAL A 109 -11.16 -18.75 10.99
C VAL A 109 -11.67 -20.19 10.90
N PRO A 110 -11.43 -20.90 9.79
CA PRO A 110 -11.63 -22.35 9.74
C PRO A 110 -10.93 -23.09 10.88
N GLU A 111 -11.62 -24.04 11.52
CA GLU A 111 -11.14 -24.78 12.71
C GLU A 111 -9.74 -25.39 12.52
N LYS A 112 -9.44 -25.86 11.31
CA LYS A 112 -8.18 -26.53 10.99
C LYS A 112 -7.13 -25.59 10.39
N LEU A 113 -7.40 -24.30 10.25
CA LEU A 113 -6.57 -23.36 9.49
C LEU A 113 -5.09 -23.41 9.89
N PHE A 114 -4.79 -23.50 11.18
CA PHE A 114 -3.42 -23.50 11.70
C PHE A 114 -2.89 -24.91 12.04
N SER A 115 -3.52 -25.96 11.52
CA SER A 115 -3.10 -27.37 11.69
C SER A 115 -3.09 -28.16 10.37
N ASP A 116 -3.69 -27.62 9.32
CA ASP A 116 -3.71 -28.20 7.97
C ASP A 116 -2.98 -27.24 7.01
N LYS A 117 -1.80 -27.67 6.55
CA LYS A 117 -0.93 -26.88 5.66
C LYS A 117 -1.61 -26.51 4.34
N ALA A 118 -2.43 -27.41 3.78
CA ALA A 118 -3.10 -27.16 2.51
C ALA A 118 -4.22 -26.14 2.68
N LEU A 119 -4.99 -26.27 3.77
CA LEU A 119 -6.02 -25.29 4.13
C LEU A 119 -5.42 -23.92 4.44
N PHE A 120 -4.31 -23.88 5.20
CA PHE A 120 -3.54 -22.65 5.45
C PHE A 120 -3.17 -21.95 4.15
N ALA A 121 -2.53 -22.67 3.21
CA ALA A 121 -2.11 -22.10 1.95
C ALA A 121 -3.29 -21.57 1.12
N ALA A 122 -4.38 -22.33 1.04
CA ALA A 122 -5.56 -21.95 0.27
C ALA A 122 -6.27 -20.71 0.85
N VAL A 123 -6.46 -20.65 2.17
CA VAL A 123 -7.12 -19.53 2.83
C VAL A 123 -6.23 -18.28 2.82
N THR A 124 -4.93 -18.43 3.09
CA THR A 124 -3.99 -17.32 3.04
C THR A 124 -3.91 -16.76 1.62
N GLU A 125 -3.82 -17.60 0.58
CA GLU A 125 -3.83 -17.12 -0.81
C GLU A 125 -5.06 -16.26 -1.14
N VAL A 126 -6.24 -16.62 -0.63
CA VAL A 126 -7.47 -15.84 -0.82
C VAL A 126 -7.38 -14.49 -0.13
N ALA A 127 -6.96 -14.45 1.14
CA ALA A 127 -6.81 -13.22 1.90
C ALA A 127 -5.80 -12.27 1.23
N GLU A 128 -4.61 -12.77 0.91
CA GLU A 128 -3.53 -12.00 0.27
C GLU A 128 -3.94 -11.50 -1.13
N THR A 129 -4.73 -12.28 -1.88
CA THR A 129 -5.29 -11.81 -3.16
C THR A 129 -6.27 -10.65 -2.96
N ALA A 130 -7.08 -10.68 -1.90
CA ALA A 130 -7.96 -9.58 -1.55
C ALA A 130 -7.17 -8.35 -1.07
N PHE A 131 -6.10 -8.54 -0.29
CA PHE A 131 -5.25 -7.45 0.20
C PHE A 131 -4.49 -6.76 -0.93
N VAL A 132 -3.88 -7.52 -1.84
CA VAL A 132 -3.30 -6.96 -3.08
C VAL A 132 -4.35 -6.15 -3.85
N GLY A 133 -5.56 -6.69 -4.04
CA GLY A 133 -6.64 -5.99 -4.73
C GLY A 133 -7.05 -4.68 -4.02
N ALA A 134 -7.13 -4.71 -2.69
CA ALA A 134 -7.50 -3.55 -1.87
C ALA A 134 -6.44 -2.45 -1.94
N TYR A 135 -5.16 -2.78 -1.85
CA TYR A 135 -4.08 -1.78 -1.95
C TYR A 135 -3.91 -1.22 -3.37
N LEU A 136 -4.20 -2.00 -4.42
CA LEU A 136 -4.29 -1.47 -5.79
C LEU A 136 -5.51 -0.53 -5.96
N ALA A 137 -6.65 -0.84 -5.34
CA ALA A 137 -7.80 0.06 -5.30
C ALA A 137 -7.47 1.37 -4.56
N ALA A 138 -6.80 1.29 -3.40
CA ALA A 138 -6.31 2.44 -2.65
C ALA A 138 -5.33 3.27 -3.47
N THR A 139 -4.40 2.62 -4.18
CA THR A 139 -3.44 3.29 -5.09
C THR A 139 -4.16 4.14 -6.14
N ARG A 140 -5.21 3.59 -6.78
CA ARG A 140 -6.03 4.32 -7.74
C ARG A 140 -6.75 5.49 -7.07
N ALA A 141 -7.43 5.25 -5.95
CA ALA A 141 -8.20 6.28 -5.23
C ALA A 141 -7.31 7.45 -4.81
N PHE A 142 -6.13 7.18 -4.24
CA PHE A 142 -5.15 8.21 -3.88
C PHE A 142 -4.60 8.94 -5.11
N SER A 143 -4.39 8.25 -6.22
CA SER A 143 -3.97 8.89 -7.48
C SER A 143 -5.05 9.86 -8.00
N ASN A 144 -6.31 9.44 -8.00
CA ASN A 144 -7.46 10.27 -8.39
C ASN A 144 -7.64 11.48 -7.47
N ALA A 145 -7.34 11.32 -6.18
CA ALA A 145 -7.40 12.39 -5.18
C ALA A 145 -6.19 13.33 -5.20
N GLY A 146 -5.22 13.14 -6.11
CA GLY A 146 -4.02 13.97 -6.18
C GLY A 146 -3.05 13.77 -5.02
N ALA A 147 -3.05 12.58 -4.41
CA ALA A 147 -2.19 12.19 -3.29
C ALA A 147 -1.16 11.10 -3.69
N PRO A 148 -0.23 11.39 -4.61
CA PRO A 148 0.69 10.40 -5.17
C PRO A 148 1.58 9.74 -4.10
N GLN A 149 1.92 10.44 -3.02
CA GLN A 149 2.71 9.87 -1.92
C GLN A 149 1.99 8.71 -1.21
N PHE A 150 0.67 8.79 -1.05
CA PHE A 150 -0.14 7.71 -0.50
C PHE A 150 -0.38 6.61 -1.53
N ALA A 151 -0.51 6.96 -2.81
CA ALA A 151 -0.58 5.99 -3.89
C ALA A 151 0.69 5.12 -3.96
N VAL A 152 1.88 5.73 -3.91
CA VAL A 152 3.16 5.00 -3.89
C VAL A 152 3.26 4.13 -2.63
N THR A 153 2.88 4.65 -1.47
CA THR A 153 2.91 3.87 -0.22
C THR A 153 1.98 2.66 -0.27
N ALA A 154 0.75 2.84 -0.77
CA ALA A 154 -0.19 1.73 -0.98
C ALA A 154 0.38 0.69 -1.98
N THR A 155 1.10 1.14 -3.02
CA THR A 155 1.76 0.24 -3.97
C THR A 155 2.95 -0.51 -3.34
N GLN A 156 3.70 0.11 -2.43
CA GLN A 156 4.75 -0.57 -1.67
C GLN A 156 4.16 -1.73 -0.87
N ILE A 157 3.04 -1.49 -0.16
CA ILE A 157 2.36 -2.53 0.59
C ILE A 157 1.84 -3.62 -0.35
N ALA A 158 1.15 -3.27 -1.44
CA ALA A 158 0.68 -4.24 -2.44
C ALA A 158 1.79 -5.15 -3.01
N ALA A 159 3.02 -4.64 -3.14
CA ALA A 159 4.16 -5.44 -3.57
C ALA A 159 4.55 -6.49 -2.52
N VAL A 160 4.52 -6.13 -1.24
CA VAL A 160 4.78 -7.03 -0.10
C VAL A 160 3.66 -8.07 0.03
N GLU A 161 2.38 -7.68 -0.03
CA GLU A 161 1.23 -8.60 -0.06
C GLU A 161 1.35 -9.64 -1.20
N ALA A 162 1.91 -9.25 -2.34
CA ALA A 162 2.11 -10.16 -3.47
C ALA A 162 3.21 -11.20 -3.18
N GLU A 163 4.27 -10.82 -2.45
CA GLU A 163 5.27 -11.77 -1.94
C GLU A 163 4.63 -12.71 -0.94
N HIS A 164 3.73 -12.19 -0.10
CA HIS A 164 3.05 -12.98 0.91
C HIS A 164 2.17 -14.07 0.29
N ARG A 165 1.36 -13.69 -0.70
CA ARG A 165 0.61 -14.65 -1.54
C ARG A 165 1.52 -15.71 -2.15
N ALA A 166 2.64 -15.30 -2.73
CA ALA A 166 3.56 -16.20 -3.41
C ALA A 166 4.14 -17.25 -2.44
N LEU A 167 4.49 -16.84 -1.23
CA LEU A 167 5.07 -17.70 -0.21
C LEU A 167 4.02 -18.60 0.46
N ALA A 168 2.81 -18.11 0.68
CA ALA A 168 1.68 -18.95 1.10
C ALA A 168 1.41 -20.09 0.10
N ARG A 169 1.44 -19.79 -1.21
CA ARG A 169 1.34 -20.79 -2.28
C ARG A 169 2.48 -21.80 -2.23
N GLN A 170 3.71 -21.34 -2.05
CA GLN A 170 4.88 -22.21 -1.92
C GLN A 170 4.78 -23.12 -0.69
N ILE A 171 4.28 -22.63 0.45
CA ILE A 171 4.00 -23.44 1.64
C ILE A 171 3.03 -24.59 1.30
N GLY A 172 2.01 -24.31 0.49
CA GLY A 172 1.06 -25.30 -0.02
C GLY A 172 1.61 -26.24 -1.10
N GLY A 173 2.87 -26.11 -1.51
CA GLY A 173 3.48 -26.89 -2.59
C GLY A 173 3.04 -26.47 -3.99
N LEU A 174 2.50 -25.26 -4.14
CA LEU A 174 2.06 -24.70 -5.42
C LEU A 174 3.15 -23.80 -6.02
N LEU A 175 3.04 -23.53 -7.33
CA LEU A 175 3.89 -22.54 -8.00
C LEU A 175 3.68 -21.15 -7.33
N PRO A 176 4.74 -20.50 -6.81
CA PRO A 176 4.63 -19.23 -6.08
C PRO A 176 4.11 -18.10 -6.96
N ASN A 177 4.63 -17.99 -8.19
CA ASN A 177 4.16 -17.04 -9.18
C ASN A 177 3.37 -17.76 -10.28
N ASN A 178 2.04 -17.68 -10.23
CA ASN A 178 1.14 -18.30 -11.19
C ASN A 178 0.44 -17.29 -12.12
N ILE A 179 0.82 -16.00 -12.09
CA ILE A 179 0.18 -14.93 -12.86
C ILE A 179 1.22 -13.94 -13.39
N SER A 180 0.96 -13.31 -14.54
CA SER A 180 1.87 -12.31 -15.11
C SER A 180 1.67 -10.90 -14.54
N TYR A 181 0.48 -10.61 -14.01
CA TYR A 181 0.12 -9.32 -13.43
C TYR A 181 -0.69 -9.57 -12.15
N ALA A 182 -0.44 -8.77 -11.10
CA ALA A 182 -1.31 -8.75 -9.94
C ALA A 182 -2.74 -8.42 -10.38
N GLN A 183 -3.72 -9.16 -9.84
CA GLN A 183 -5.10 -8.99 -10.24
C GLN A 183 -5.67 -7.72 -9.62
N TYR A 184 -6.18 -6.83 -10.47
CA TYR A 184 -6.96 -5.68 -10.05
C TYR A 184 -8.43 -6.12 -9.92
N THR A 185 -8.78 -6.70 -8.78
CA THR A 185 -10.08 -7.36 -8.54
C THR A 185 -11.13 -6.45 -7.91
N LEU A 186 -10.69 -5.35 -7.27
CA LEU A 186 -11.55 -4.47 -6.47
C LEU A 186 -11.53 -3.05 -7.02
N GLN A 187 -12.71 -2.42 -7.04
CA GLN A 187 -12.81 -1.00 -7.38
C GLN A 187 -12.58 -0.16 -6.12
N ASN A 188 -13.11 -0.52 -4.97
CA ASN A 188 -12.87 0.18 -3.72
C ASN A 188 -12.25 -0.73 -2.67
N VAL A 189 -11.60 -0.16 -1.65
CA VAL A 189 -11.11 -0.93 -0.50
C VAL A 189 -12.30 -1.56 0.22
N SER A 190 -13.44 -0.86 0.27
CA SER A 190 -14.71 -1.37 0.78
C SER A 190 -15.25 -2.59 0.02
N ASP A 191 -14.85 -2.83 -1.24
CA ASP A 191 -15.22 -4.04 -1.96
C ASP A 191 -14.48 -5.30 -1.42
N ALA A 192 -13.48 -5.15 -0.56
CA ALA A 192 -12.83 -6.27 0.13
C ALA A 192 -13.71 -6.86 1.25
N VAL A 193 -14.62 -6.06 1.82
CA VAL A 193 -15.43 -6.47 2.98
C VAL A 193 -16.23 -7.75 2.71
N PRO A 194 -16.97 -7.90 1.59
CA PRO A 194 -17.69 -9.14 1.30
C PRO A 194 -16.80 -10.37 1.20
N VAL A 195 -15.54 -10.21 0.75
CA VAL A 195 -14.57 -11.33 0.64
C VAL A 195 -14.16 -11.81 2.02
N LEU A 196 -13.93 -10.85 2.91
CA LEU A 196 -13.42 -11.10 4.25
C LEU A 196 -14.54 -11.35 5.24
N GLN A 197 -15.80 -11.10 4.87
CA GLN A 197 -16.97 -11.18 5.75
C GLN A 197 -17.03 -12.46 6.60
N PRO A 198 -16.77 -13.67 6.06
CA PRO A 198 -16.74 -14.89 6.88
C PRO A 198 -15.73 -14.85 8.03
N PHE A 199 -14.60 -14.16 7.84
CA PHE A 199 -13.57 -13.98 8.85
C PHE A 199 -13.91 -12.89 9.86
N LEU A 200 -14.86 -11.99 9.55
CA LEU A 200 -15.30 -10.93 10.45
C LEU A 200 -16.42 -11.40 11.39
N ASP A 201 -17.31 -12.31 10.95
CA ASP A 201 -18.48 -12.73 11.71
C ASP A 201 -18.60 -14.24 11.97
N GLY A 202 -17.68 -15.05 11.43
CA GLY A 202 -17.67 -16.50 11.58
C GLY A 202 -18.76 -17.22 10.80
N LYS A 203 -19.40 -16.57 9.81
CA LYS A 203 -20.53 -17.11 9.03
C LYS A 203 -20.14 -17.24 7.56
N PRO A 204 -19.49 -18.34 7.16
CA PRO A 204 -19.18 -18.56 5.75
C PRO A 204 -20.45 -18.73 4.92
N ALA A 205 -20.37 -18.42 3.62
CA ALA A 205 -21.49 -18.56 2.69
C ALA A 205 -21.87 -20.03 2.45
N ASP A 206 -20.91 -20.95 2.62
CA ASP A 206 -21.10 -22.39 2.55
C ASP A 206 -20.07 -23.13 3.43
N ASP A 207 -20.18 -24.46 3.49
CA ASP A 207 -19.32 -25.32 4.32
C ASP A 207 -17.98 -25.69 3.64
N SER A 208 -17.60 -25.06 2.52
CA SER A 208 -16.41 -25.45 1.74
C SER A 208 -15.09 -25.31 2.49
N LEU A 209 -15.02 -24.38 3.44
CA LEU A 209 -13.87 -24.18 4.34
C LEU A 209 -14.07 -24.84 5.71
N GLY A 210 -15.15 -25.59 5.90
CA GLY A 210 -15.49 -26.22 7.17
C GLY A 210 -16.01 -25.23 8.22
N LYS A 211 -16.06 -25.69 9.47
CA LYS A 211 -16.56 -24.91 10.60
C LYS A 211 -15.61 -23.76 10.94
N PHE A 212 -16.15 -22.55 11.09
CA PHE A 212 -15.41 -21.40 11.61
C PHE A 212 -15.40 -21.40 13.15
N VAL A 213 -14.27 -21.01 13.73
CA VAL A 213 -14.01 -20.88 15.17
C VAL A 213 -13.40 -19.51 15.46
N GLY A 214 -13.54 -19.03 16.69
CA GLY A 214 -12.96 -17.75 17.10
C GLY A 214 -13.68 -17.14 18.31
N PRO A 215 -13.32 -15.90 18.68
CA PRO A 215 -12.31 -15.09 17.98
C PRO A 215 -10.87 -15.60 18.20
N VAL A 216 -10.04 -15.53 17.16
CA VAL A 216 -8.59 -15.75 17.26
C VAL A 216 -7.98 -14.57 18.03
N LYS A 217 -7.10 -14.87 18.98
CA LYS A 217 -6.51 -13.85 19.84
C LYS A 217 -5.55 -12.96 19.04
N PRO A 218 -5.74 -11.64 19.00
CA PRO A 218 -4.79 -10.74 18.35
C PRO A 218 -3.44 -10.69 19.09
N PRO A 219 -2.35 -10.29 18.41
CA PRO A 219 -1.03 -10.16 19.02
C PRO A 219 -1.05 -9.20 20.21
N THR A 220 -0.46 -9.61 21.33
CA THR A 220 -0.17 -8.69 22.43
C THR A 220 1.12 -7.92 22.16
N ALA A 221 1.35 -6.83 22.89
CA ALA A 221 2.64 -6.13 22.85
C ALA A 221 3.83 -7.06 23.16
N GLY A 222 3.63 -8.06 24.03
CA GLY A 222 4.66 -9.06 24.33
C GLY A 222 4.93 -10.00 23.17
N ASP A 223 3.88 -10.41 22.43
CA ASP A 223 4.03 -11.23 21.23
C ASP A 223 4.78 -10.47 20.13
N ILE A 224 4.39 -9.20 19.90
CA ILE A 224 5.05 -8.32 18.93
C ILE A 224 6.53 -8.15 19.28
N ALA A 225 6.85 -7.81 20.54
CA ALA A 225 8.22 -7.64 20.99
C ALA A 225 9.05 -8.92 20.84
N LYS A 226 8.44 -10.09 21.08
CA LYS A 226 9.11 -11.38 20.92
C LYS A 226 9.49 -11.65 19.47
N VAL A 227 8.61 -11.40 18.51
CA VAL A 227 8.93 -11.60 17.09
C VAL A 227 9.92 -10.54 16.60
N ARG A 228 9.75 -9.26 16.98
CA ARG A 228 10.70 -8.19 16.65
C ARG A 228 12.11 -8.46 17.15
N ALA A 229 12.27 -9.10 18.31
CA ALA A 229 13.59 -9.50 18.82
C ALA A 229 14.33 -10.48 17.89
N GLU A 230 13.62 -11.16 16.98
CA GLU A 230 14.22 -12.06 15.99
C GLU A 230 14.56 -11.38 14.65
N ALA A 231 14.15 -10.12 14.42
CA ALA A 231 14.30 -9.42 13.14
C ALA A 231 15.74 -9.44 12.60
N ALA A 232 16.72 -9.19 13.47
CA ALA A 232 18.15 -9.22 13.09
C ALA A 232 18.61 -10.63 12.66
N ALA A 233 18.12 -11.68 13.34
CA ALA A 233 18.43 -13.07 12.98
C ALA A 233 17.78 -13.48 11.65
N LEU A 234 16.59 -12.95 11.37
CA LEU A 234 15.87 -13.12 10.11
C LEU A 234 16.48 -12.31 8.96
N LYS A 235 17.40 -11.38 9.26
CA LYS A 235 17.90 -10.37 8.32
C LYS A 235 16.77 -9.53 7.73
N TYR A 236 15.76 -9.25 8.55
CA TYR A 236 14.65 -8.40 8.16
C TYR A 236 15.16 -6.97 7.94
N ASP A 237 14.90 -6.40 6.77
CA ASP A 237 15.39 -5.08 6.37
C ASP A 237 14.38 -3.98 6.73
N GLU A 238 14.55 -3.41 7.92
CA GLU A 238 13.72 -2.30 8.39
C GLU A 238 14.15 -0.94 7.81
N THR A 239 15.17 -0.89 6.93
CA THR A 239 15.69 0.38 6.39
C THR A 239 14.80 0.96 5.29
N VAL A 240 14.03 0.12 4.60
CA VAL A 240 13.04 0.56 3.62
C VAL A 240 11.84 1.14 4.35
N LYS A 241 11.60 2.45 4.19
CA LYS A 241 10.50 3.15 4.84
C LYS A 241 9.34 3.43 3.86
N PRO A 242 8.11 3.62 4.37
CA PRO A 242 6.99 4.09 3.58
C PRO A 242 7.34 5.38 2.84
N TYR A 243 7.01 5.46 1.56
CA TYR A 243 7.36 6.62 0.74
C TYR A 243 6.72 7.89 1.29
N ALA A 244 5.50 7.84 1.80
CA ALA A 244 4.87 9.00 2.44
C ALA A 244 5.67 9.52 3.65
N ALA A 245 6.34 8.64 4.41
CA ALA A 245 7.20 9.05 5.52
C ALA A 245 8.50 9.69 5.03
N ILE A 246 9.10 9.16 3.96
CA ILE A 246 10.27 9.76 3.30
C ILE A 246 9.89 11.11 2.69
N ALA A 247 8.76 11.19 1.98
CA ALA A 247 8.23 12.41 1.40
C ALA A 247 7.92 13.45 2.48
N ALA A 248 7.35 13.08 3.62
CA ALA A 248 7.11 14.00 4.74
C ALA A 248 8.42 14.50 5.38
N ALA A 249 9.43 13.64 5.52
CA ALA A 249 10.75 14.02 6.01
C ALA A 249 11.52 14.92 5.02
N MET A 250 11.31 14.73 3.72
CA MET A 250 11.84 15.59 2.66
C MET A 250 10.98 16.85 2.44
N ALA A 251 9.71 16.84 2.86
CA ALA A 251 8.76 17.94 2.78
C ALA A 251 8.80 18.87 4.02
N THR A 252 9.99 19.05 4.62
CA THR A 252 10.31 20.35 5.23
C THR A 252 9.94 21.44 4.23
N PRO A 253 9.26 22.51 4.65
CA PRO A 253 8.30 23.22 3.80
C PRO A 253 9.01 24.00 2.68
N GLU A 254 9.15 23.40 1.52
CA GLU A 254 9.12 24.14 0.26
C GLU A 254 7.65 24.32 -0.10
N THR A 255 7.18 25.57 -0.02
CA THR A 255 5.80 25.93 -0.34
C THR A 255 5.44 25.41 -1.72
N THR A 256 4.49 24.49 -1.78
CA THR A 256 4.05 23.88 -3.03
C THR A 256 3.35 24.95 -3.89
N PRO A 257 3.71 25.11 -5.18
CA PRO A 257 3.18 26.14 -6.08
C PRO A 257 1.65 26.24 -6.19
N ALA A 258 0.92 25.15 -5.89
CA ALA A 258 -0.53 25.10 -6.02
C ALA A 258 -1.28 25.98 -5.00
N ALA A 259 -0.76 26.14 -3.77
CA ALA A 259 -1.35 27.01 -2.77
C ALA A 259 -1.09 28.50 -3.05
N ALA A 260 0.05 28.82 -3.65
CA ALA A 260 0.47 30.18 -4.03
C ALA A 260 -0.37 30.75 -5.20
N MET A 261 -0.78 29.89 -6.15
CA MET A 261 -1.65 30.28 -7.26
C MET A 261 -3.05 30.73 -6.82
N ALA A 262 -3.55 30.24 -5.67
CA ALA A 262 -4.85 30.61 -5.12
C ALA A 262 -4.82 31.93 -4.31
N SER A 263 -3.64 32.43 -3.91
CA SER A 263 -3.49 33.63 -3.08
C SER A 263 -2.98 34.88 -3.85
N GLY A 264 -2.72 34.77 -5.16
CA GLY A 264 -2.11 35.85 -5.94
C GLY A 264 -0.61 36.04 -5.69
N ALA A 265 0.05 35.05 -5.06
CA ALA A 265 1.48 35.13 -4.76
C ALA A 265 2.34 35.16 -6.03
N CYS A 266 3.51 35.81 -5.95
CA CYS A 266 4.43 35.89 -7.07
C CYS A 266 5.04 34.53 -7.40
N MET A 267 4.89 34.13 -8.65
CA MET A 267 5.47 32.93 -9.22
C MET A 267 6.46 33.28 -10.32
N VAL A 268 7.54 32.51 -10.42
CA VAL A 268 8.51 32.56 -11.52
C VAL A 268 8.49 31.27 -12.29
N MET A 269 8.37 31.35 -13.61
CA MET A 269 8.38 30.24 -14.55
C MET A 269 9.63 30.32 -15.43
N ALA A 270 10.42 29.26 -15.48
CA ALA A 270 11.65 29.26 -16.25
C ALA A 270 11.38 29.15 -17.76
N SER A 271 12.00 30.02 -18.56
CA SER A 271 11.86 30.00 -20.03
C SER A 271 12.74 28.94 -20.69
N SER A 272 13.78 28.50 -20.00
CA SER A 272 14.70 27.39 -20.32
C SER A 272 15.13 26.74 -19.01
N ASP A 273 16.05 25.79 -19.02
CA ASP A 273 16.66 25.35 -17.77
C ASP A 273 17.48 26.50 -17.17
N VAL A 274 17.16 26.89 -15.93
CA VAL A 274 17.83 27.99 -15.23
C VAL A 274 18.43 27.50 -13.92
N ASN A 275 19.61 28.01 -13.58
CA ASN A 275 20.25 27.71 -12.31
C ASN A 275 19.58 28.49 -11.17
N ILE A 276 19.34 27.82 -10.05
CA ILE A 276 18.97 28.44 -8.77
C ILE A 276 20.30 28.72 -8.03
N ARG A 277 20.61 30.00 -7.84
CA ARG A 277 21.90 30.49 -7.35
C ARG A 277 21.83 30.78 -5.84
N ALA A 278 22.92 30.54 -5.10
CA ALA A 278 22.95 30.80 -3.66
C ALA A 278 22.80 32.28 -3.27
N ASP A 279 23.15 33.21 -4.16
CA ASP A 279 22.95 34.67 -3.98
C ASP A 279 22.55 35.30 -5.33
N ALA A 280 22.19 36.59 -5.33
CA ALA A 280 21.85 37.40 -6.49
C ALA A 280 23.09 37.74 -7.36
N SER A 281 23.77 36.69 -7.84
CA SER A 281 24.96 36.77 -8.68
C SER A 281 25.08 35.54 -9.59
N THR A 282 25.54 35.76 -10.82
CA THR A 282 25.88 34.67 -11.74
C THR A 282 27.12 33.88 -11.31
N THR A 283 27.93 34.42 -10.39
CA THR A 283 29.15 33.79 -9.88
C THR A 283 28.93 33.01 -8.59
N SER A 284 27.78 33.13 -7.93
CA SER A 284 27.52 32.33 -6.73
C SER A 284 27.30 30.86 -7.07
N ALA A 285 27.48 29.99 -6.07
CA ALA A 285 27.25 28.55 -6.19
C ALA A 285 25.84 28.26 -6.75
N SER A 286 25.74 27.26 -7.63
CA SER A 286 24.45 26.73 -8.05
C SER A 286 23.96 25.75 -6.99
N MET A 287 22.76 25.97 -6.45
CA MET A 287 22.12 25.08 -5.48
C MET A 287 21.18 24.08 -6.14
N GLY A 288 20.87 24.29 -7.43
CA GLY A 288 19.98 23.43 -8.20
C GLY A 288 19.59 24.08 -9.52
N SER A 289 18.57 23.53 -10.17
CA SER A 289 18.05 24.07 -11.43
C SER A 289 16.52 24.04 -11.45
N LEU A 290 15.92 25.10 -11.96
CA LEU A 290 14.51 25.14 -12.32
C LEU A 290 14.38 24.81 -13.81
N GLY A 291 13.77 23.67 -14.12
CA GLY A 291 13.65 23.17 -15.49
C GLY A 291 12.71 24.01 -16.36
N ALA A 292 12.92 23.97 -17.68
CA ALA A 292 12.10 24.70 -18.65
C ALA A 292 10.59 24.46 -18.46
N GLY A 293 9.80 25.52 -18.41
CA GLY A 293 8.35 25.48 -18.21
C GLY A 293 7.91 25.16 -16.77
N LYS A 294 8.83 24.87 -15.84
CA LYS A 294 8.50 24.70 -14.42
C LYS A 294 8.36 26.05 -13.73
N SER A 295 7.51 26.09 -12.72
CA SER A 295 7.22 27.30 -11.94
C SER A 295 7.49 27.08 -10.46
N MET A 296 7.96 28.12 -9.77
CA MET A 296 8.15 28.15 -8.33
C MET A 296 7.56 29.43 -7.73
N ALA A 297 7.10 29.33 -6.48
CA ALA A 297 6.73 30.49 -5.69
C ALA A 297 7.98 31.26 -5.26
N THR A 298 7.81 32.55 -5.02
CA THR A 298 8.89 33.43 -4.57
C THR A 298 8.47 34.15 -3.31
N ASP A 299 9.43 34.40 -2.43
CA ASP A 299 9.20 35.00 -1.11
C ASP A 299 10.06 36.25 -0.85
N GLY A 300 10.86 36.66 -1.84
CA GLY A 300 11.65 37.88 -1.78
C GLY A 300 12.28 38.23 -3.12
N MET A 301 12.86 39.42 -3.19
CA MET A 301 13.65 39.85 -4.33
C MET A 301 14.91 40.58 -3.88
N LYS A 302 15.95 40.55 -4.71
CA LYS A 302 17.21 41.24 -4.47
C LYS A 302 17.74 41.80 -5.78
N THR A 303 18.28 43.01 -5.76
CA THR A 303 19.00 43.55 -6.92
C THR A 303 20.43 43.05 -6.87
N GLY A 304 20.83 42.29 -7.89
CA GLY A 304 22.18 41.76 -8.02
C GLY A 304 23.19 42.85 -8.41
N ALA A 305 24.48 42.53 -8.28
CA ALA A 305 25.55 43.41 -8.75
C ALA A 305 25.50 43.66 -10.27
N ASP A 306 24.79 42.81 -11.02
CA ASP A 306 24.49 42.96 -12.44
C ASP A 306 23.33 43.93 -12.74
N GLY A 307 22.76 44.57 -11.71
CA GLY A 307 21.65 45.51 -11.83
C GLY A 307 20.32 44.85 -12.19
N LYS A 308 20.25 43.51 -12.18
CA LYS A 308 19.04 42.75 -12.44
C LYS A 308 18.34 42.42 -11.13
N VAL A 309 17.03 42.22 -11.22
CA VAL A 309 16.25 41.67 -10.11
C VAL A 309 16.46 40.15 -10.08
N TRP A 310 16.69 39.64 -8.90
CA TRP A 310 16.79 38.23 -8.60
C TRP A 310 15.66 37.86 -7.66
N TYR A 311 14.82 36.92 -8.08
CA TYR A 311 13.72 36.43 -7.27
C TYR A 311 14.21 35.31 -6.38
N ARG A 312 13.96 35.43 -5.07
CA ARG A 312 14.22 34.35 -4.12
C ARG A 312 13.08 33.34 -4.22
N VAL A 313 13.39 32.13 -4.66
CA VAL A 313 12.41 31.04 -4.71
C VAL A 313 12.16 30.51 -3.31
N THR A 314 10.93 30.09 -3.01
CA THR A 314 10.65 29.51 -1.70
C THR A 314 11.41 28.19 -1.54
N GLY A 315 12.10 28.02 -0.42
CA GLY A 315 13.14 27.00 -0.24
C GLY A 315 14.56 27.57 -0.25
N GLY A 316 14.73 28.79 -0.77
CA GLY A 316 15.98 29.53 -0.79
C GLY A 316 16.67 29.52 -2.16
N GLY A 317 17.62 30.43 -2.33
CA GLY A 317 18.29 30.66 -3.60
C GLY A 317 17.52 31.59 -4.54
N PHE A 318 18.19 31.99 -5.62
CA PHE A 318 17.81 33.10 -6.46
C PHE A 318 17.80 32.70 -7.93
N VAL A 319 16.77 33.13 -8.65
CA VAL A 319 16.69 33.06 -10.12
C VAL A 319 16.59 34.47 -10.69
N ARG A 320 17.29 34.72 -11.79
CA ARG A 320 17.39 36.07 -12.36
C ARG A 320 16.18 36.40 -13.24
N SER A 321 15.72 37.64 -13.19
CA SER A 321 14.48 38.08 -13.83
C SER A 321 14.46 38.01 -15.36
N ASP A 322 15.61 37.99 -16.02
CA ASP A 322 15.71 37.93 -17.48
C ASP A 322 15.52 36.53 -18.07
N VAL A 323 15.61 35.48 -17.24
CA VAL A 323 15.49 34.08 -17.67
C VAL A 323 14.19 33.40 -17.18
N VAL A 324 13.34 34.14 -16.48
CA VAL A 324 12.05 33.69 -15.98
C VAL A 324 10.92 34.61 -16.41
N LYS A 325 9.70 34.07 -16.49
CA LYS A 325 8.46 34.84 -16.61
C LYS A 325 7.78 34.90 -15.25
N THR A 326 7.20 36.02 -14.90
CA THR A 326 6.48 36.19 -13.63
C THR A 326 4.97 36.11 -13.82
N SER A 327 4.26 35.62 -12.80
CA SER A 327 2.80 35.74 -12.67
C SER A 327 2.41 36.03 -11.22
N GLY A 328 1.29 36.73 -10.99
CA GLY A 328 0.87 37.19 -9.66
C GLY A 328 1.45 38.56 -9.29
N ASP A 329 1.38 38.96 -8.01
CA ASP A 329 1.94 40.24 -7.53
C ASP A 329 3.41 40.12 -7.13
N CYS A 330 4.29 40.31 -8.11
CA CYS A 330 5.75 40.26 -7.93
C CYS A 330 6.37 41.59 -7.52
N THR A 331 5.59 42.67 -7.48
CA THR A 331 6.07 44.00 -7.09
C THR A 331 6.01 44.22 -5.58
N ALA A 332 5.19 43.44 -4.87
CA ALA A 332 5.04 43.48 -3.42
C ALA A 332 6.04 42.60 -2.66
N LEU A 333 6.98 41.94 -3.35
CA LEU A 333 7.97 41.07 -2.69
C LEU A 333 8.91 41.89 -1.78
N PRO A 334 9.21 41.41 -0.56
CA PRO A 334 10.18 42.08 0.31
C PRO A 334 11.58 42.03 -0.31
N SER A 335 12.36 43.09 -0.11
CA SER A 335 13.79 43.06 -0.44
C SER A 335 14.53 42.23 0.60
N VAL A 336 15.31 41.25 0.14
CA VAL A 336 16.08 40.31 0.98
C VAL A 336 17.56 40.28 0.61
#